data_AF-A0A916WMV2-F1
#
_entry.id   AF-A0A916WMV2-F1
#
_cell.length_a   1.000
_cell.length_b   1.000
_cell.length_c   1.000
_cell.angle_alpha   90.00
_cell.angle_beta   90.00
_cell.angle_gamma   90.00
#
_symmetry.space_group_name_H-M   'P 1'
#
loop_
_entity.id
_entity.type
_entity.pdbx_description
1 polymer ?
#
loop_
_entity_poly.entity_id
_entity_poly.type
_entity_poly.pdbx_seq_one_letter_code
_entity_poly.pdbx_strand_id
1 'polypeptide(L)' 'MSKIDKTIHTNTIEGFFSVFKRGMKGVYQHCGHNHLNRYLAEFDFRYSNCAALGITDTMRAESLLLGVKGKRLMYQMAH' A
#
# COMPACT_ATOMS: atom_id res chain seq x y z
N MET A 1 25.58 28.17 -13.11
CA MET A 1 25.00 27.22 -12.14
C MET A 1 23.54 27.55 -11.94
N SER A 2 22.63 26.82 -12.58
CA SER A 2 21.19 27.01 -12.37
C SER A 2 20.83 26.61 -10.94
N LYS A 3 20.15 27.51 -10.24
CA LYS A 3 19.41 27.23 -9.00
C LYS A 3 18.66 25.91 -9.15
N ILE A 4 18.90 25.01 -8.19
CA ILE A 4 18.27 23.70 -8.05
C ILE A 4 16.75 23.86 -8.24
N ASP A 5 16.19 23.18 -9.23
CA ASP A 5 14.76 23.15 -9.48
C ASP A 5 14.06 22.55 -8.26
N LYS A 6 13.16 23.31 -7.63
CA LYS A 6 12.48 22.92 -6.39
C LYS A 6 11.57 21.71 -6.57
N THR A 7 11.27 21.33 -7.80
CA THR A 7 10.49 20.15 -8.16
C THR A 7 11.30 18.85 -8.10
N ILE A 8 12.64 18.94 -8.11
CA ILE A 8 13.52 17.78 -8.01
C ILE A 8 13.80 17.49 -6.53
N HIS A 9 13.05 16.57 -5.96
CA HIS A 9 13.23 16.13 -4.57
C HIS A 9 12.79 14.68 -4.35
N THR A 10 13.31 14.06 -3.30
CA THR A 10 12.99 12.67 -2.89
C THR A 10 11.91 12.58 -1.80
N ASN A 11 11.34 13.71 -1.37
CA ASN A 11 10.37 13.76 -0.26
C ASN A 11 9.21 12.76 -0.39
N THR A 12 8.68 12.57 -1.60
CA THR A 12 7.56 11.64 -1.85
C THR A 12 7.97 10.19 -1.58
N ILE A 13 9.10 9.75 -2.16
CA ILE A 13 9.57 8.37 -2.03
C ILE A 13 10.06 8.07 -0.61
N GLU A 14 10.73 9.04 0.03
CA GLU A 14 11.15 8.93 1.43
C GLU A 14 9.95 8.83 2.39
N GLY A 15 8.91 9.63 2.14
CA GLY A 15 7.66 9.58 2.89
C GLY A 15 6.99 8.20 2.82
N PHE A 16 6.87 7.64 1.61
CA PHE A 16 6.32 6.30 1.41
C PHE A 16 7.11 5.24 2.20
N PHE A 17 8.43 5.18 2.03
CA PHE A 17 9.26 4.17 2.69
C PHE A 17 9.35 4.37 4.22
N SER A 18 9.21 5.60 4.71
CA SER A 18 9.13 5.88 6.16
C SER A 18 7.91 5.20 6.78
N VAL A 19 6.74 5.33 6.14
CA VAL A 19 5.49 4.68 6.58
C VAL A 19 5.59 3.16 6.48
N PHE A 20 6.09 2.64 5.35
CA PHE A 20 6.28 1.21 5.14
C PHE A 20 7.15 0.59 6.24
N LYS A 21 8.35 1.14 6.49
CA LYS A 21 9.28 0.64 7.51
C LYS A 21 8.68 0.65 8.91
N ARG A 22 7.88 1.67 9.26
CA ARG A 22 7.17 1.72 10.56
C ARG A 22 6.10 0.64 10.66
N GLY A 23 5.35 0.41 9.58
CA GLY A 23 4.37 -0.68 9.49
C GLY A 23 5.00 -2.06 9.67
N MET A 24 6.17 -2.29 9.06
CA MET A 24 6.92 -3.54 9.20
C MET A 24 7.40 -3.80 10.63
N LYS A 25 7.81 -2.75 11.36
CA LYS A 25 8.21 -2.87 12.77
C LYS A 25 7.03 -3.04 13.72
N GLY A 26 5.85 -2.52 13.38
CA GLY A 26 4.67 -2.57 14.23
C GLY A 26 3.73 -3.72 13.88
N VAL A 27 2.91 -3.50 12.85
CA VAL A 27 1.80 -4.41 12.48
C VAL A 27 2.33 -5.70 11.84
N TYR A 28 3.35 -5.60 10.99
CA TYR A 28 3.86 -6.74 10.19
C TYR A 28 5.20 -7.30 10.73
N GLN A 29 5.35 -7.36 12.05
CA GLN A 29 6.58 -7.80 12.72
C GLN A 29 7.05 -9.21 12.33
N HIS A 30 6.11 -10.11 12.02
CA HIS A 30 6.37 -11.48 11.54
C HIS A 30 6.15 -11.62 10.03
N CYS A 31 6.65 -10.67 9.25
CA CYS A 31 6.62 -10.77 7.81
C CYS A 31 7.60 -11.85 7.32
N GLY A 32 7.07 -13.02 6.94
CA GLY A 32 7.81 -13.98 6.13
C GLY A 32 8.12 -13.41 4.74
N HIS A 33 9.27 -13.76 4.17
CA HIS A 33 9.71 -13.29 2.85
C HIS A 33 8.65 -13.51 1.76
N ASN A 34 7.91 -14.62 1.88
CA ASN A 34 6.85 -15.09 0.99
C ASN A 34 5.64 -14.13 0.89
N HIS A 35 5.49 -13.22 1.85
CA HIS A 35 4.37 -12.28 1.94
C HIS A 35 4.76 -10.83 1.67
N LEU A 36 6.06 -10.55 1.48
CA LEU A 36 6.56 -9.19 1.30
C LEU A 36 5.90 -8.46 0.13
N ASN A 37 5.70 -9.16 -0.99
CA ASN A 37 5.00 -8.66 -2.16
C ASN A 37 3.55 -8.23 -1.85
N ARG A 38 2.84 -8.99 -1.00
CA ARG A 38 1.46 -8.67 -0.61
C ARG A 38 1.40 -7.42 0.26
N TYR A 39 2.35 -7.25 1.18
CA TYR A 39 2.42 -6.05 2.02
C TYR A 39 2.81 -4.82 1.19
N LEU A 40 3.78 -4.94 0.29
CA LEU A 40 4.13 -3.83 -0.62
C LEU A 40 2.92 -3.37 -1.46
N ALA A 41 2.17 -4.32 -2.04
CA ALA A 41 0.96 -4.00 -2.80
C ALA A 41 -0.12 -3.33 -1.94
N GLU A 42 -0.26 -3.75 -0.68
CA GLU A 42 -1.20 -3.13 0.25
C GLU A 42 -0.79 -1.68 0.60
N PHE A 43 0.49 -1.44 0.89
CA PHE A 43 0.98 -0.09 1.20
C PHE A 43 0.87 0.86 0.00
N ASP A 44 1.19 0.38 -1.21
CA ASP A 44 0.99 1.13 -2.44
C ASP A 44 -0.49 1.50 -2.63
N PHE A 45 -1.39 0.53 -2.49
CA PHE A 45 -2.83 0.79 -2.58
C PHE A 45 -3.29 1.84 -1.57
N ARG A 46 -2.86 1.76 -0.30
CA ARG A 46 -3.24 2.74 0.73
C ARG A 46 -2.68 4.14 0.45
N TYR A 47 -1.42 4.23 0.00
CA TYR A 47 -0.77 5.52 -0.27
C TYR A 47 -1.41 6.23 -1.47
N SER A 48 -1.69 5.46 -2.53
CA SER A 48 -2.24 5.95 -3.79
C SER A 48 -3.76 6.18 -3.74
N ASN A 49 -4.48 5.60 -2.78
CA ASN A 49 -5.94 5.75 -2.66
C ASN A 49 -6.38 6.62 -1.47
N CYS A 50 -5.61 7.63 -1.07
CA CYS A 50 -5.93 8.46 0.09
C CYS A 50 -6.77 9.70 -0.26
N ALA A 51 -7.47 10.27 0.73
CA ALA A 51 -8.27 11.47 0.57
C ALA A 51 -7.47 12.70 0.09
N ALA A 52 -6.17 12.76 0.42
CA ALA A 52 -5.28 13.83 -0.05
C ALA A 52 -5.11 13.84 -1.58
N LEU A 53 -5.35 12.70 -2.25
CA LEU A 53 -5.34 12.57 -3.71
C LEU A 53 -6.75 12.72 -4.33
N GLY A 54 -7.74 13.17 -3.54
CA GLY A 54 -9.12 13.32 -3.98
C GLY A 54 -9.92 12.02 -4.02
N ILE A 55 -9.38 10.93 -3.47
CA ILE A 55 -10.08 9.63 -3.45
C ILE A 55 -10.91 9.53 -2.19
N THR A 56 -12.23 9.55 -2.37
CA THR A 56 -13.21 9.39 -1.31
C THR A 56 -13.23 7.95 -0.78
N ASP A 57 -13.76 7.77 0.42
CA ASP A 57 -13.82 6.45 1.06
C ASP A 57 -14.70 5.47 0.26
N THR A 58 -15.74 5.96 -0.40
CA THR A 58 -16.59 5.17 -1.30
C THR A 58 -15.81 4.68 -2.51
N MET A 59 -15.05 5.56 -3.18
CA MET A 59 -14.21 5.19 -4.32
C MET A 59 -13.12 4.19 -3.92
N ARG A 60 -12.52 4.38 -2.74
CA ARG A 60 -11.54 3.42 -2.21
C ARG A 60 -12.18 2.05 -1.97
N ALA A 61 -13.38 2.00 -1.42
CA ALA A 61 -14.11 0.76 -1.17
C ALA A 61 -14.46 0.05 -2.49
N GLU A 62 -14.94 0.80 -3.50
CA GLU A 62 -15.24 0.26 -4.83
C GLU A 62 -14.01 -0.34 -5.51
N SER A 63 -12.86 0.34 -5.48
CA SER A 63 -11.59 -0.18 -5.99
C SER A 63 -11.18 -1.47 -5.31
N LEU A 64 -11.39 -1.56 -3.99
CA LEU A 64 -11.09 -2.76 -3.21
C LEU A 64 -12.00 -3.93 -3.61
N LEU A 65 -13.31 -3.67 -3.75
CA LEU A 65 -14.29 -4.66 -4.21
C LEU A 65 -13.96 -5.21 -5.60
N LEU A 66 -13.53 -4.33 -6.51
CA LEU A 66 -13.11 -4.73 -7.86
C LEU A 66 -11.95 -5.74 -7.82
N GLY A 67 -10.98 -5.53 -6.91
CA GLY A 67 -9.83 -6.43 -6.73
C GLY A 67 -10.15 -7.81 -6.13
N VAL A 68 -11.35 -7.96 -5.55
CA VAL A 68 -11.88 -9.22 -4.99
C VAL A 68 -12.68 -10.00 -6.02
N LYS A 69 -13.18 -9.35 -7.09
CA LYS A 69 -14.01 -10.00 -8.11
C LYS A 69 -13.33 -11.26 -8.66
N GLY A 70 -14.05 -12.37 -8.61
CA GLY A 70 -13.58 -13.69 -9.08
C GLY A 70 -12.71 -14.46 -8.08
N LYS A 71 -12.26 -13.85 -6.97
CA LYS A 71 -11.59 -14.56 -5.88
C LYS A 71 -12.63 -15.06 -4.89
N ARG A 72 -12.67 -16.37 -4.66
CA ARG A 72 -13.55 -17.00 -3.67
C ARG A 72 -12.71 -17.86 -2.73
N LEU A 73 -12.83 -17.61 -1.43
CA LEU A 73 -12.27 -18.49 -0.42
C LEU A 73 -13.26 -19.64 -0.20
N MET A 74 -12.83 -20.87 -0.49
CA MET A 74 -13.61 -22.06 -0.18
C MET A 74 -13.13 -22.61 1.15
N TYR A 75 -14.07 -23.11 1.95
CA TYR A 75 -13.72 -23.82 3.17
C TYR A 75 -13.00 -25.12 2.80
N GLN A 76 -11.76 -25.26 3.24
CA GLN A 76 -11.03 -26.52 3.15
C GLN A 76 -11.03 -27.18 4.52
N MET A 77 -11.54 -28.41 4.58
CA MET A 77 -11.42 -29.24 5.77
C MET A 77 -9.98 -29.74 5.85
N ALA A 78 -9.34 -29.56 7.00
CA ALA A 78 -8.07 -30.21 7.28
C ALA A 78 -8.34 -31.73 7.35
N HIS A 79 -7.68 -32.48 6.47
CA HIS A 79 -7.66 -33.95 6.51
C HIS A 79 -6.65 -34.42 7.56
#